data_AF-A0A4Y2S587-F1
#
_entry.id   AF-A0A4Y2S587-F1
#
_cell.length_a   1.000
_cell.length_b   1.000
_cell.length_c   1.000
_cell.angle_alpha   90.00
_cell.angle_beta   90.00
_cell.angle_gamma   90.00
#
_symmetry.space_group_name_H-M   'P 1'
#
loop_
_entity.id
_entity.type
_entity.pdbx_description
1 polymer ?
#
loop_
_entity_poly.entity_id
_entity_poly.type
_entity_poly.pdbx_seq_one_letter_code
_entity_poly.pdbx_strand_id
1 'polypeptide(L)'
;MKVLVLEDFMIKYLSELLSQSEIEVRSFPGIRIKGLRNRLKSLSLNSYDIILIHVGTNNSTEDLGGIVQNFDCLFDTVLALNPKLEVLISGVIPRLPNRFRHDFGINDNF
;
A
#
# COMPACT_ATOMS: atom_id res chain seq x y z
N MET A 1 -18.95 3.03 -9.60
CA MET A 1 -18.36 3.05 -8.24
C MET A 1 -16.88 3.35 -8.39
N LYS A 2 -16.39 4.49 -7.93
CA LYS A 2 -15.00 4.91 -8.15
C LYS A 2 -14.05 4.39 -7.09
N VAL A 3 -13.02 3.68 -7.53
CA VAL A 3 -12.02 3.04 -6.65
C VAL A 3 -10.67 3.72 -6.84
N LEU A 4 -10.03 4.11 -5.74
CA LEU A 4 -8.66 4.58 -5.71
C LEU A 4 -7.75 3.49 -5.15
N VAL A 5 -6.75 3.05 -5.92
CA VAL A 5 -5.74 2.09 -5.48
C VAL A 5 -4.43 2.83 -5.19
N LEU A 6 -3.95 2.77 -3.95
CA LEU A 6 -2.70 3.37 -3.51
C LEU A 6 -1.70 2.29 -3.12
N GLU A 7 -0.48 2.39 -3.63
CA GLU A 7 0.45 1.26 -3.53
C GLU A 7 1.93 1.63 -3.53
N ASP A 8 2.77 0.69 -3.06
CA ASP A 8 4.20 0.91 -2.84
C ASP A 8 5.13 0.38 -3.95
N PHE A 9 4.67 -0.50 -4.86
CA PHE A 9 5.34 -0.93 -6.12
C PHE A 9 4.59 -2.09 -6.82
N MET A 10 3.97 -2.99 -6.04
CA MET A 10 3.51 -4.33 -6.47
C MET A 10 2.33 -4.33 -7.46
N ILE A 11 1.52 -3.27 -7.48
CA ILE A 11 0.30 -3.11 -8.27
C ILE A 11 0.59 -2.37 -9.59
N LYS A 12 1.83 -1.95 -9.88
CA LYS A 12 2.20 -1.41 -11.20
C LYS A 12 1.83 -2.35 -12.36
N TYR A 13 1.88 -3.66 -12.14
CA TYR A 13 1.43 -4.66 -13.12
C TYR A 13 -0.10 -4.82 -13.13
N LEU A 14 -0.75 -4.55 -12.00
CA LEU A 14 -2.20 -4.58 -11.88
C LEU A 14 -2.85 -3.39 -12.59
N SER A 15 -2.18 -2.23 -12.69
CA SER A 15 -2.76 -1.08 -13.41
C SER A 15 -3.02 -1.39 -14.89
N GLU A 16 -2.18 -2.23 -15.52
CA GLU A 16 -2.41 -2.68 -16.90
C GLU A 16 -3.67 -3.55 -17.03
N LEU A 17 -4.01 -4.32 -15.98
CA LEU A 17 -5.20 -5.18 -15.92
C LEU A 17 -6.46 -4.44 -15.44
N LEU A 18 -6.30 -3.44 -14.58
CA LEU A 18 -7.37 -2.70 -13.91
C LEU A 18 -7.71 -1.37 -14.56
N SER A 19 -7.14 -1.07 -15.74
CA SER A 19 -7.44 0.13 -16.52
C SER A 19 -8.89 0.12 -17.03
N GLN A 20 -9.84 0.30 -16.13
CA GLN A 20 -11.26 0.48 -16.37
C GLN A 20 -11.65 1.90 -15.93
N SER A 21 -12.73 2.44 -16.50
CA SER A 21 -13.17 3.83 -16.29
C SER A 21 -13.44 4.22 -14.83
N GLU A 22 -13.49 3.26 -13.92
CA GLU A 22 -13.84 3.47 -12.51
C GLU A 22 -12.68 3.21 -11.52
N ILE A 23 -11.52 2.72 -11.98
CA ILE A 23 -10.37 2.42 -11.11
C ILE A 23 -9.22 3.37 -11.45
N GLU A 24 -8.79 4.14 -10.45
CA GLU A 24 -7.59 4.96 -10.53
C GLU A 24 -6.48 4.33 -9.70
N VAL A 25 -5.31 4.12 -10.30
CA VAL A 25 -4.14 3.56 -9.61
C VAL A 25 -3.08 4.65 -9.43
N ARG A 26 -2.59 4.84 -8.21
CA ARG A 26 -1.45 5.71 -7.90
C ARG A 26 -0.35 4.91 -7.20
N SER A 27 0.75 4.75 -7.91
CA SER A 27 1.94 4.06 -7.43
C SER A 27 2.94 5.02 -6.80
N PHE A 28 3.45 4.65 -5.63
CA PHE A 28 4.51 5.37 -4.93
C PHE A 28 5.65 4.40 -4.59
N PRO A 29 6.55 4.11 -5.55
CA PRO A 29 7.67 3.19 -5.38
C PRO A 29 8.46 3.44 -4.08
N GLY A 30 8.58 2.42 -3.24
CA GLY A 30 9.36 2.48 -2.00
C GLY A 30 8.69 3.24 -0.85
N ILE A 31 7.43 3.68 -1.00
CA ILE A 31 6.74 4.42 0.05
C ILE A 31 6.56 3.52 1.29
N ARG A 32 6.66 4.15 2.45
CA ARG A 32 6.31 3.58 3.75
C ARG A 32 4.94 4.09 4.19
N ILE A 33 4.31 3.41 5.15
CA ILE A 33 2.98 3.78 5.68
C ILE A 33 2.88 5.28 6.04
N LYS A 34 3.85 5.79 6.81
CA LYS A 34 3.93 7.22 7.19
C LYS A 34 4.03 8.16 5.98
N GLY A 35 4.77 7.76 4.96
CA GLY A 35 4.90 8.53 3.71
C GLY A 35 3.57 8.58 2.97
N LEU A 36 2.85 7.46 2.90
CA LEU A 36 1.54 7.39 2.25
C LEU A 36 0.52 8.28 2.96
N ARG A 37 0.50 8.25 4.30
CA ARG A 37 -0.33 9.14 5.12
C ARG A 37 -0.11 10.62 4.77
N ASN A 38 1.14 11.03 4.59
CA ASN A 38 1.45 12.41 4.20
C ASN A 38 0.98 12.73 2.77
N ARG A 39 1.04 11.77 1.85
CA ARG A 39 0.54 11.93 0.48
C ARG A 39 -0.98 12.04 0.43
N LEU A 40 -1.72 11.28 1.26
CA LEU A 40 -3.20 11.33 1.31
C LEU A 40 -3.72 12.75 1.50
N LYS A 41 -3.05 13.57 2.31
CA LYS A 41 -3.45 14.97 2.55
C LYS A 41 -3.44 15.85 1.29
N SER A 42 -2.70 15.43 0.26
CA SER A 42 -2.65 16.12 -1.04
C SER A 42 -3.60 15.52 -2.09
N LEU A 43 -4.31 14.44 -1.75
CA LEU A 43 -5.26 13.77 -2.62
C LEU A 43 -6.68 14.21 -2.31
N SER A 44 -7.47 14.45 -3.34
CA SER A 44 -8.91 14.66 -3.19
C SER A 44 -9.61 13.31 -3.09
N LEU A 45 -10.04 12.90 -1.90
CA LEU A 45 -10.69 11.60 -1.69
C LEU A 45 -12.22 11.63 -1.90
N ASN A 46 -12.81 12.81 -2.08
CA ASN A 46 -14.27 13.00 -2.15
C ASN A 46 -14.92 12.41 -3.41
N SER A 47 -14.12 12.10 -4.44
CA SER A 47 -14.60 11.54 -5.70
C SER A 47 -14.58 10.01 -5.74
N TYR A 48 -14.13 9.35 -4.68
CA TYR A 48 -14.03 7.90 -4.61
C TYR A 48 -14.98 7.34 -3.57
N ASP A 49 -15.48 6.14 -3.85
CA ASP A 49 -16.33 5.35 -2.98
C ASP A 49 -15.49 4.38 -2.14
N ILE A 50 -14.40 3.87 -2.72
CA ILE A 50 -13.50 2.88 -2.12
C ILE A 50 -12.05 3.33 -2.27
N ILE A 51 -11.25 3.12 -1.22
CA ILE A 51 -9.79 3.17 -1.28
C ILE A 51 -9.19 1.80 -0.96
N LEU A 52 -8.39 1.28 -1.88
CA LEU A 52 -7.58 0.09 -1.68
C LEU A 52 -6.14 0.51 -1.37
N ILE A 53 -5.62 0.10 -0.22
CA ILE A 53 -4.27 0.44 0.22
C ILE A 53 -3.42 -0.83 0.25
N HIS A 54 -2.31 -0.81 -0.48
CA HIS A 54 -1.27 -1.85 -0.44
C HIS A 54 0.09 -1.23 -0.10
N VAL A 55 0.45 -1.24 1.18
CA VAL A 55 1.71 -0.70 1.69
C VAL A 55 2.15 -1.51 2.91
N GLY A 56 3.42 -1.43 3.25
CA GLY A 56 3.96 -2.01 4.49
C GLY A 56 5.18 -2.89 4.25
N THR A 57 5.37 -3.38 3.02
CA THR A 57 6.53 -4.20 2.66
C THR A 57 7.85 -3.46 2.87
N ASN A 58 7.85 -2.13 2.71
CA ASN A 58 9.02 -1.27 2.93
C ASN A 58 9.22 -0.83 4.39
N ASN A 59 8.35 -1.28 5.31
CA ASN A 59 8.46 -1.06 6.75
C ASN A 59 9.07 -2.27 7.48
N SER A 60 9.59 -3.28 6.77
CA SER A 60 10.04 -4.56 7.34
C SER A 60 11.17 -4.45 8.38
N THR A 61 11.86 -3.31 8.44
CA THR A 61 12.93 -3.03 9.43
C THR A 61 12.42 -2.33 10.68
N GLU A 62 11.15 -1.92 10.70
CA GLU A 62 10.51 -1.23 11.82
C GLU A 62 9.92 -2.24 12.81
N ASP A 63 9.72 -1.82 14.07
CA ASP A 63 9.09 -2.67 15.06
C ASP A 63 7.59 -2.83 14.78
N LEU A 64 7.02 -3.98 15.17
CA LEU A 64 5.61 -4.29 14.91
C LEU A 64 4.66 -3.27 15.55
N GLY A 65 4.99 -2.76 16.75
CA GLY A 65 4.18 -1.75 17.43
C GLY A 65 4.12 -0.44 16.63
N GLY A 66 5.27 0.03 16.15
CA GLY A 66 5.38 1.20 15.29
C GLY A 66 4.65 1.01 13.95
N ILE A 67 4.69 -0.18 13.36
CA ILE A 67 3.94 -0.49 12.13
C ILE A 67 2.43 -0.38 12.37
N VAL A 68 1.92 -1.03 13.43
CA VAL A 68 0.48 -0.99 13.76
C VAL A 68 0.04 0.45 14.03
N GLN A 69 0.79 1.20 14.84
CA GLN A 69 0.48 2.60 15.13
C GLN A 69 0.47 3.47 13.87
N ASN A 70 1.36 3.20 12.91
CA ASN A 70 1.37 3.91 11.63
C ASN A 70 0.11 3.61 10.79
N PHE A 71 -0.41 2.37 10.84
CA PHE A 71 -1.68 2.02 10.19
C PHE A 71 -2.87 2.70 10.88
N ASP A 72 -2.94 2.70 12.20
CA ASP A 72 -4.00 3.41 12.95
C ASP A 72 -4.06 4.88 12.52
N CYS A 73 -2.92 5.56 12.54
CA CYS A 73 -2.84 6.95 12.09
C CYS A 73 -3.19 7.14 10.60
N LEU A 74 -2.94 6.13 9.76
CA LEU A 74 -3.31 6.16 8.35
C LEU A 74 -4.83 6.12 8.20
N PHE A 75 -5.49 5.20 8.92
CA PHE A 75 -6.96 5.08 8.93
C PHE A 75 -7.64 6.32 9.48
N ASP A 76 -7.15 6.86 10.60
CA ASP A 76 -7.65 8.12 11.17
C ASP A 76 -7.56 9.25 10.14
N THR A 77 -6.47 9.30 9.38
CA THR A 77 -6.29 10.31 8.31
C THR A 77 -7.29 10.10 7.18
N VAL A 78 -7.55 8.86 6.75
CA VAL A 78 -8.54 8.55 5.71
C VAL A 78 -9.94 8.95 6.16
N LEU A 79 -10.34 8.54 7.37
CA LEU A 79 -11.66 8.86 7.94
C LEU A 79 -11.86 10.37 8.14
N ALA A 80 -10.81 11.10 8.54
CA ALA A 80 -10.85 12.55 8.65
C ALA A 80 -11.00 13.25 7.28
N LEU A 81 -10.45 12.67 6.21
CA LEU A 81 -10.55 13.22 4.86
C LEU A 81 -11.90 12.88 4.20
N ASN A 82 -12.40 11.67 4.38
CA ASN A 82 -13.72 11.24 3.90
C ASN A 82 -14.28 10.11 4.80
N PRO A 83 -15.21 10.40 5.72
CA PRO A 83 -15.76 9.40 6.65
C PRO A 83 -16.70 8.39 6.01
N LYS A 84 -17.09 8.58 4.74
CA LYS A 84 -17.95 7.66 3.99
C LYS A 84 -17.17 6.69 3.12
N LEU A 85 -15.86 6.85 3.02
CA LEU A 85 -15.00 6.07 2.15
C LEU A 85 -14.83 4.66 2.71
N GLU A 86 -15.10 3.64 1.90
CA GLU A 86 -14.81 2.26 2.29
C GLU A 86 -13.31 2.00 2.13
N VAL A 87 -12.69 1.45 3.18
CA VAL A 87 -11.24 1.21 3.20
C VAL A 87 -10.97 -0.29 3.09
N LEU A 88 -10.27 -0.67 2.03
CA LEU A 88 -9.76 -2.02 1.83
C LEU A 88 -8.24 -2.02 2.03
N ILE A 89 -7.75 -2.96 2.82
CA ILE A 89 -6.31 -3.22 2.96
C ILE A 89 -5.96 -4.53 2.29
N SER A 90 -4.95 -4.48 1.43
CA SER A 90 -4.29 -5.67 0.94
C SER A 90 -3.16 -6.06 1.87
N GLY A 91 -3.13 -7.32 2.31
CA GLY A 91 -2.08 -7.85 3.16
C GLY A 91 -0.70 -7.76 2.49
N VAL A 92 0.34 -7.56 3.31
CA VAL A 92 1.72 -7.58 2.83
C VAL A 92 2.05 -8.98 2.32
N ILE A 93 2.48 -9.06 1.05
CA ILE A 93 2.86 -10.33 0.43
C ILE A 93 4.27 -10.70 0.91
N PRO A 94 4.50 -11.93 1.41
CA PRO A 94 5.82 -12.37 1.82
C PRO A 94 6.83 -12.23 0.68
N ARG A 95 7.97 -11.61 0.97
CA ARG A 95 9.09 -11.57 0.02
C ARG A 95 9.82 -12.91 0.07
N LEU A 96 9.94 -13.56 -1.07
CA LEU A 96 10.88 -14.67 -1.22
C LEU A 96 12.31 -14.17 -1.04
N PRO A 97 13.26 -15.04 -0.66
CA PRO A 97 14.66 -14.67 -0.58
C PRO A 97 15.13 -14.05 -1.89
N ASN A 98 16.00 -13.05 -1.81
CA ASN A 98 16.51 -12.36 -2.99
C ASN A 98 17.24 -13.37 -3.88
N ARG A 99 16.63 -13.77 -5.01
CA ARG A 99 17.22 -14.73 -5.95
C ARG A 99 18.51 -14.27 -6.65
N PHE A 100 18.85 -13.00 -6.49
CA PHE A 100 20.06 -12.38 -7.05
C PHE A 100 21.14 -12.15 -5.99
N ARG A 101 20.96 -12.63 -4.75
CA ARG A 101 22.05 -12.65 -3.78
C ARG A 101 23.10 -13.68 -4.20
N HIS A 102 24.36 -13.40 -3.88
CA HIS A 102 25.50 -14.24 -4.30
C HIS A 102 25.46 -15.65 -3.70
N ASP A 103 24.71 -15.84 -2.61
CA ASP A 103 24.55 -17.09 -1.87
C ASP A 103 23.18 -17.78 -2.08
N PHE A 104 22.42 -17.39 -3.12
CA PHE A 104 21.08 -17.94 -3.35
C PHE A 104 21.14 -19.47 -3.55
N GLY A 105 20.33 -20.21 -2.79
CA GLY A 105 20.26 -21.67 -2.84
C GLY A 105 21.32 -22.43 -2.02
N ILE A 106 22.29 -21.74 -1.40
CA ILE A 106 23.32 -22.41 -0.57
C ILE A 106 22.83 -22.62 0.87
N ASN A 107 22.07 -21.66 1.41
CA ASN A 107 21.62 -21.66 2.81
C ASN A 107 20.09 -21.58 2.97
N ASP A 108 19.34 -21.84 1.90
CA ASP A 108 17.88 -21.84 1.95
C ASP A 108 17.37 -23.24 2.31
N ASN A 109 17.13 -23.46 3.60
CA ASN A 109 16.30 -24.58 4.04
C ASN A 109 14.83 -24.16 3.92
N PHE A 110 14.11 -24.81 3.00
CA PHE A 110 12.66 -24.65 2.80
C PHE A 110 11.86 -25.36 3.89
#